data_AF-A0A8C6BSY2-F1
#
_entry.id   AF-A0A8C6BSY2-F1
#
_cell.length_a   1.000
_cell.length_b   1.000
_cell.length_c   1.000
_cell.angle_alpha   90.00
_cell.angle_beta   90.00
_cell.angle_gamma   90.00
#
_symmetry.space_group_name_H-M   'P 1'
#
loop_
_entity.id
_entity.type
_entity.pdbx_description
1 polymer ?
#
loop_
_entity_poly.entity_id
_entity_poly.type
_entity_poly.pdbx_seq_one_letter_code
_entity_poly.pdbx_strand_id
1 'polypeptide(L)'
;ALPSDKSLSLNPPVLEDLLLGSNASLTCTLSGLRDPKGASFTWNPTGGKNAIQEPPKPDSCGCFSVSSVLPGCADPWKNRQSFSCTATHPESKGSLTATITKPSGGP
;
A
#
# COMPACT_ATOMS: atom_id res chain seq x y z
N ALA A 1 20.09 4.74 -3.83
CA ALA A 1 18.85 5.17 -4.48
C ALA A 1 18.92 6.67 -4.71
N LEU A 2 18.60 7.16 -5.91
CA LEU A 2 18.65 8.59 -6.22
C LEU A 2 17.44 9.30 -5.58
N PRO A 3 17.61 10.54 -5.09
CA PRO A 3 16.58 11.30 -4.34
C PRO A 3 15.40 11.82 -5.20
N SER A 4 15.13 11.23 -6.36
CA SER A 4 14.15 11.73 -7.35
C SER A 4 13.12 10.70 -7.80
N ASP A 5 13.21 9.45 -7.33
CA ASP A 5 12.30 8.38 -7.75
C ASP A 5 11.22 8.16 -6.69
N LYS A 6 9.96 8.15 -7.13
CA LYS A 6 8.82 7.90 -6.22
C LYS A 6 8.88 6.44 -5.81
N SER A 7 8.84 6.18 -4.51
CA SER A 7 8.89 4.82 -3.99
C SER A 7 7.51 4.36 -3.56
N LEU A 8 7.06 3.22 -4.08
CA LEU A 8 5.84 2.56 -3.61
C LEU A 8 6.22 1.43 -2.66
N SER A 9 5.77 1.53 -1.41
CA SER A 9 5.92 0.49 -0.39
C SER A 9 4.57 -0.12 -0.09
N LEU A 10 4.50 -1.45 -0.10
CA LEU A 10 3.29 -2.18 0.26
C LEU A 10 3.55 -2.97 1.54
N ASN A 11 2.78 -2.66 2.58
CA ASN A 11 3.01 -3.11 3.93
C ASN A 11 1.96 -4.18 4.29
N PRO A 12 2.37 -5.25 4.98
CA PRO A 12 1.46 -6.30 5.42
C PRO A 12 0.47 -5.76 6.45
N PRO A 13 -0.64 -6.48 6.69
CA PRO A 13 -1.57 -6.10 7.73
C PRO A 13 -0.92 -6.21 9.10
N VAL A 14 -1.38 -5.37 10.03
CA VAL A 14 -0.91 -5.41 11.42
C VAL A 14 -1.17 -6.80 12.01
N LEU A 15 -0.15 -7.38 12.64
CA LEU A 15 -0.23 -8.74 13.18
C LEU A 15 -1.31 -8.84 14.25
N GLU A 16 -1.48 -7.81 15.07
CA GLU A 16 -2.52 -7.74 16.11
C GLU A 16 -3.94 -7.85 15.50
N ASP A 17 -4.23 -7.13 14.41
CA ASP A 17 -5.53 -7.21 13.72
C ASP A 17 -5.78 -8.60 13.10
N LEU A 18 -4.71 -9.26 12.64
CA LEU A 18 -4.79 -10.63 12.12
C LEU A 18 -5.09 -11.65 13.22
N LEU A 19 -4.51 -11.45 14.42
CA LEU A 19 -4.70 -12.30 15.60
C LEU A 19 -6.09 -12.11 16.22
N LEU A 20 -6.59 -10.87 16.26
CA LEU A 20 -7.94 -10.52 16.72
C LEU A 20 -9.04 -10.87 15.70
N GLY A 21 -8.65 -11.32 14.51
CA GLY A 21 -9.53 -11.92 13.50
C GLY A 21 -10.52 -10.97 12.82
N SER A 22 -10.47 -9.66 13.08
CA SER A 22 -11.62 -8.80 12.80
C SER A 22 -11.42 -7.72 11.75
N ASN A 23 -10.20 -7.28 11.43
CA ASN A 23 -10.08 -6.18 10.47
C ASN A 23 -8.69 -5.96 9.85
N ALA A 24 -8.00 -7.02 9.47
CA ALA A 24 -6.70 -6.85 8.81
C ALA A 24 -6.84 -6.03 7.53
N SER A 25 -5.99 -5.01 7.40
CA SER A 25 -5.93 -4.13 6.23
C SER A 25 -4.51 -3.99 5.71
N LEU A 26 -4.35 -4.05 4.38
CA LEU A 26 -3.06 -3.78 3.73
C LEU A 26 -2.87 -2.29 3.56
N THR A 27 -1.64 -1.80 3.71
CA THR A 27 -1.33 -0.38 3.55
C THR A 27 -0.29 -0.18 2.45
N CYS A 28 -0.62 0.61 1.44
CA CYS A 28 0.23 0.93 0.31
C CYS A 28 0.63 2.41 0.36
N THR A 29 1.91 2.70 0.56
CA THR A 29 2.44 4.04 0.76
C THR A 29 3.27 4.47 -0.44
N LEU A 30 2.87 5.53 -1.11
CA LEU A 30 3.63 6.19 -2.15
C LEU A 30 4.35 7.40 -1.56
N SER A 31 5.68 7.35 -1.51
CA SER A 31 6.52 8.41 -0.93
C SER A 31 7.34 9.16 -1.99
N GLY A 32 7.79 10.37 -1.65
CA GLY A 32 8.62 11.22 -2.51
C GLY A 32 7.82 12.14 -3.44
N LEU A 33 6.55 12.40 -3.16
CA LEU A 33 5.66 13.26 -3.96
C LEU A 33 5.96 14.76 -3.74
N ARG A 34 5.99 15.61 -4.77
CA ARG A 34 6.12 17.07 -4.54
C ARG A 34 4.75 17.70 -4.38
N ASP A 35 3.79 17.25 -5.18
CA ASP A 35 2.37 17.48 -5.00
C ASP A 35 1.71 16.15 -4.63
N PRO A 36 0.96 16.05 -3.53
CA PRO A 36 0.23 14.84 -3.21
C PRO A 36 -1.06 14.67 -4.03
N LYS A 37 -1.49 15.68 -4.78
CA LYS A 37 -2.73 15.64 -5.57
C LYS A 37 -2.52 14.87 -6.88
N GLY A 38 -3.53 14.08 -7.24
CA GLY A 38 -3.50 13.28 -8.47
C GLY A 38 -2.91 11.88 -8.28
N ALA A 39 -2.60 11.49 -7.04
CA ALA A 39 -2.26 10.10 -6.73
C ALA A 39 -3.51 9.22 -6.81
N SER A 40 -3.44 8.18 -7.64
CA SER A 40 -4.48 7.16 -7.78
C SER A 40 -3.92 5.80 -7.42
N PHE A 41 -4.68 5.03 -6.63
CA PHE A 41 -4.30 3.71 -6.17
C PHE A 41 -5.30 2.66 -6.67
N THR A 42 -4.77 1.61 -7.26
CA THR A 42 -5.52 0.45 -7.75
C THR A 42 -5.06 -0.79 -7.03
N TRP A 43 -6.00 -1.56 -6.50
CA TRP A 43 -5.70 -2.80 -5.78
C TRP A 43 -6.15 -4.00 -6.59
N ASN A 44 -5.35 -5.06 -6.57
CA ASN A 44 -5.71 -6.34 -7.18
C ASN A 44 -5.15 -7.52 -6.38
N PRO A 45 -5.99 -8.44 -5.87
CA PRO A 45 -7.45 -8.37 -5.82
C PRO A 45 -7.95 -7.40 -4.74
N THR A 46 -9.09 -6.76 -4.96
CA THR A 46 -9.74 -5.88 -3.95
C THR A 46 -10.47 -6.66 -2.86
N GLY A 47 -10.71 -7.97 -3.05
CA GLY A 47 -11.45 -8.79 -2.09
C GLY A 47 -12.89 -8.33 -1.86
N GLY A 48 -13.47 -7.55 -2.79
CA GLY A 48 -14.80 -6.97 -2.65
C GLY A 48 -14.89 -5.79 -1.67
N LYS A 49 -13.75 -5.21 -1.27
CA LYS A 49 -13.67 -4.03 -0.40
C LYS A 49 -13.14 -2.83 -1.16
N ASN A 50 -13.59 -1.65 -0.77
CA ASN A 50 -13.09 -0.40 -1.32
C ASN A 50 -11.86 0.03 -0.54
N ALA A 51 -10.76 0.30 -1.25
CA ALA A 51 -9.58 0.89 -0.65
C ALA A 51 -9.86 2.33 -0.24
N ILE A 52 -9.34 2.72 0.92
CA ILE A 52 -9.49 4.04 1.50
C ILE A 52 -8.16 4.76 1.34
N GLN A 53 -8.17 5.93 0.72
CA GLN A 53 -6.97 6.76 0.61
C GLN A 53 -6.84 7.64 1.86
N GLU A 54 -5.72 7.50 2.55
CA GLU A 54 -5.36 8.35 3.68
C GLU A 54 -5.00 9.76 3.21
N PRO A 55 -5.18 10.78 4.08
CA PRO A 55 -4.71 12.12 3.79
C PRO A 55 -3.19 12.13 3.57
N PRO A 56 -2.69 12.95 2.63
CA PRO A 56 -1.26 13.08 2.40
C PRO A 56 -0.53 13.58 3.64
N LYS A 57 0.61 12.97 3.94
CA LYS A 57 1.46 13.35 5.08
C LYS A 57 2.80 13.88 4.55
N PRO A 58 3.34 14.96 5.13
CA PRO A 58 4.68 15.41 4.81
C PRO A 58 5.70 14.36 5.25
N ASP A 59 6.66 14.09 4.38
CA ASP A 59 7.79 13.20 4.63
C ASP A 59 9.01 14.00 5.10
N SER A 60 9.94 13.31 5.75
CA SER A 60 11.20 13.81 6.28
C SER A 60 12.10 14.52 5.26
N CYS A 61 11.93 14.22 3.97
CA CYS A 61 12.66 14.86 2.87
C CYS A 61 12.01 16.16 2.35
N GLY A 62 10.91 16.62 2.96
CA GLY A 62 10.14 17.78 2.48
C GLY A 62 9.22 17.46 1.29
N CYS A 63 9.09 16.18 0.94
CA CYS A 63 8.08 15.68 0.01
C CYS A 63 6.79 15.29 0.76
N PHE A 64 5.81 14.80 0.03
CA PHE A 64 4.58 14.21 0.54
C PHE A 64 4.55 12.72 0.31
N SER A 65 3.81 12.05 1.18
CA SER A 65 3.56 10.63 1.13
C SER A 65 2.07 10.39 1.24
N VAL A 66 1.54 9.59 0.33
CA VAL A 66 0.11 9.26 0.26
C VAL A 66 -0.04 7.78 0.49
N SER A 67 -0.94 7.40 1.40
CA SER A 67 -1.17 6.00 1.72
C SER A 67 -2.57 5.57 1.29
N SER A 68 -2.71 4.31 0.88
CA SER A 68 -3.99 3.68 0.59
C SER A 68 -4.12 2.43 1.46
N VAL A 69 -5.25 2.27 2.12
CA VAL A 69 -5.55 1.18 3.04
C VAL A 69 -6.65 0.31 2.42
N LEU A 70 -6.37 -0.96 2.17
CA LEU A 70 -7.35 -1.95 1.71
C LEU A 70 -7.82 -2.79 2.89
N PRO A 71 -9.01 -2.52 3.46
CA PRO A 71 -9.57 -3.33 4.54
C PRO A 71 -10.07 -4.69 4.05
N GLY A 72 -10.23 -5.64 4.97
CA GLY A 72 -10.83 -6.95 4.68
C GLY A 72 -9.94 -7.89 3.89
N CYS A 73 -8.62 -7.74 4.00
CA CYS A 73 -7.67 -8.67 3.41
C CYS A 73 -7.32 -9.85 4.34
N ALA A 74 -7.92 -9.95 5.53
CA ALA A 74 -7.56 -10.91 6.58
C ALA A 74 -7.58 -12.38 6.14
N ASP A 75 -8.73 -12.88 5.67
CA ASP A 75 -8.89 -14.28 5.23
C ASP A 75 -7.99 -14.62 4.02
N PRO A 76 -8.06 -13.86 2.91
CA PRO A 76 -7.18 -14.10 1.77
C PRO A 76 -5.69 -14.00 2.14
N TRP A 77 -5.29 -13.04 2.98
CA TRP A 77 -3.91 -12.95 3.47
C TRP A 77 -3.49 -14.16 4.30
N LYS A 78 -4.36 -14.64 5.21
CA LYS A 78 -4.14 -15.85 5.99
C LYS A 78 -3.93 -17.07 5.09
N ASN A 79 -4.69 -17.12 3.99
CA ASN A 79 -4.61 -18.14 2.93
C ASN A 79 -3.42 -17.95 1.97
N ARG A 80 -2.48 -17.05 2.27
CA ARG A 80 -1.29 -16.74 1.45
C ARG A 80 -1.64 -16.19 0.06
N GLN A 81 -2.77 -15.49 -0.05
CA GLN A 81 -3.10 -14.77 -1.26
C GLN A 81 -2.14 -13.59 -1.47
N SER A 82 -1.73 -13.40 -2.71
CA SER A 82 -0.91 -12.27 -3.14
C SER A 82 -1.79 -11.07 -3.42
N PHE A 83 -1.34 -9.90 -2.98
CA PHE A 83 -1.98 -8.62 -3.23
C PHE A 83 -1.02 -7.70 -3.95
N SER A 84 -1.51 -7.03 -4.98
CA SER A 84 -0.80 -6.02 -5.71
C SER A 84 -1.49 -4.67 -5.55
N CYS A 85 -0.70 -3.65 -5.26
CA CYS A 85 -1.11 -2.27 -5.24
C CYS A 85 -0.37 -1.54 -6.36
N THR A 86 -1.12 -0.90 -7.24
CA THR A 86 -0.59 -0.06 -8.31
C THR A 86 -0.91 1.40 -8.00
N ALA A 87 0.11 2.23 -7.85
CA ALA A 87 -0.04 3.67 -7.67
C ALA A 87 0.38 4.42 -8.93
N THR A 88 -0.43 5.40 -9.33
CA THR A 88 -0.17 6.24 -10.50
C THR A 88 -0.18 7.70 -10.09
N HIS A 89 0.82 8.47 -10.53
CA HIS A 89 0.94 9.88 -10.24
C HIS A 89 1.48 10.65 -11.47
N PRO A 90 1.06 11.91 -11.71
CA PRO A 90 1.61 12.71 -12.80
C PRO A 90 3.14 12.92 -12.71
N GLU A 91 3.67 12.96 -11.49
CA GLU A 91 5.12 13.06 -11.26
C GLU A 91 5.86 11.71 -11.29
N SER A 92 5.16 10.57 -11.28
CA SER A 92 5.82 9.27 -11.43
C SER A 92 6.01 8.97 -12.92
N LYS A 93 7.14 8.38 -13.29
CA LYS A 93 7.39 7.93 -14.67
C LYS A 93 6.60 6.65 -14.97
N GLY A 94 5.28 6.75 -14.97
CA GLY A 94 4.35 5.63 -15.13
C GLY A 94 3.70 5.17 -13.82
N SER A 95 3.12 3.98 -13.86
CA SER A 95 2.48 3.33 -12.71
C SER A 95 3.48 2.47 -11.94
N LEU A 96 3.58 2.71 -10.64
CA LEU A 96 4.37 1.89 -9.73
C LEU A 96 3.50 0.75 -9.24
N THR A 97 4.00 -0.48 -9.23
CA THR A 97 3.26 -1.63 -8.70
C THR A 97 4.09 -2.34 -7.66
N ALA A 98 3.52 -2.52 -6.47
CA ALA A 98 4.10 -3.27 -5.38
C ALA A 98 3.23 -4.50 -5.12
N THR A 99 3.86 -5.64 -4.89
CA THR A 99 3.16 -6.91 -4.61
C THR A 99 3.64 -7.45 -3.28
N ILE A 100 2.70 -7.93 -2.47
CA ILE A 100 2.97 -8.53 -1.18
C ILE A 100 2.19 -9.82 -1.03
N THR A 101 2.83 -10.79 -0.40
CA THR A 101 2.23 -12.07 -0.03
C THR A 101 2.67 -12.38 1.38
N LYS A 102 1.85 -13.10 2.15
CA LYS A 102 2.20 -13.54 3.50
C LYS A 102 3.56 -14.25 3.45
N PRO A 103 4.60 -13.76 4.17
CA PRO A 103 5.88 -14.43 4.20
C PRO A 103 5.66 -15.85 4.72
N SER A 104 6.14 -16.84 3.97
CA SER A 104 6.27 -18.19 4.48
C SER A 104 7.23 -18.10 5.66
N GLY A 105 6.73 -18.23 6.90
CA GLY A 105 7.60 -18.33 8.06
C GLY A 105 8.71 -19.33 7.75
N GLY A 106 9.94 -18.83 7.67
CA GLY A 106 11.11 -19.69 7.70
C GLY A 106 11.20 -20.34 9.08
N PRO A 107 11.75 -21.56 9.16
CA PRO A 107 11.89 -22.31 10.41
C PRO A 107 12.65 -21.55 11.50
#